data_AF-A0A7C3CY49-F1
#
_entry.id   AF-A0A7C3CY49-F1
#
_cell.length_a   1.000
_cell.length_b   1.000
_cell.length_c   1.000
_cell.angle_alpha   90.00
_cell.angle_beta   90.00
_cell.angle_gamma   90.00
#
_symmetry.space_group_name_H-M   'P 1'
#
loop_
_entity.id
_entity.type
_entity.pdbx_description
1 polymer ?
#
loop_
_entity_poly.entity_id
_entity_poly.type
_entity_poly.pdbx_seq_one_letter_code
_entity_poly.pdbx_strand_id
1 'polypeptide(L)'
;MAYDVIDARITPEGRLDVLSQQEVNKLLDTSQGGLYTTFRNSSLAVLNCGSNMDDGKELLERYPSFDIRVVQQERGVKLELTAAPAHAFVDGKIIKGINEHLFAVLRDIIYVNDRIYNN
;
A
#
# COMPACT_ATOMS: atom_id res chain seq x y z
N MET A 1 10.83 22.45 1.97
CA MET A 1 11.57 21.50 1.12
C MET A 1 10.53 20.67 0.38
N ALA A 2 10.60 20.61 -0.95
CA ALA A 2 9.80 19.65 -1.70
C ALA A 2 10.50 18.29 -1.59
N TYR A 3 9.79 17.27 -1.13
CA TYR A 3 10.31 15.90 -1.10
C TYR A 3 10.03 15.27 -2.46
N ASP A 4 11.02 14.56 -3.00
CA ASP A 4 10.84 13.90 -4.29
C ASP A 4 9.82 12.76 -4.16
N VAL A 5 8.88 12.74 -5.09
CA VAL A 5 7.79 11.77 -5.13
C VAL A 5 7.67 11.14 -6.51
N ILE A 6 7.16 9.92 -6.54
CA ILE A 6 6.99 9.11 -7.76
C ILE A 6 5.60 8.50 -7.78
N ASP A 7 4.94 8.58 -8.94
CA ASP A 7 3.74 7.80 -9.22
C ASP A 7 4.16 6.46 -9.84
N ALA A 8 3.54 5.37 -9.37
CA ALA A 8 3.94 4.04 -9.81
C ALA A 8 2.78 3.06 -9.83
N ARG A 9 2.91 2.05 -10.69
CA ARG A 9 2.05 0.86 -10.70
C ARG A 9 2.90 -0.34 -10.38
N ILE A 10 2.54 -1.06 -9.33
CA ILE A 10 3.29 -2.22 -8.89
C ILE A 10 2.39 -3.45 -8.86
N THR A 11 2.95 -4.56 -9.29
CA THR A 11 2.36 -5.89 -9.19
C THR A 11 3.13 -6.70 -8.15
N PRO A 12 2.49 -7.69 -7.53
CA PRO A 12 3.18 -8.53 -6.57
C PRO A 12 4.27 -9.37 -7.26
N GLU A 13 5.42 -9.50 -6.62
CA GLU A 13 6.44 -10.47 -7.04
C GLU A 13 6.13 -11.86 -6.45
N GLY A 14 5.91 -12.85 -7.33
CA GLY A 14 5.69 -14.25 -6.96
C GLY A 14 4.21 -14.68 -6.93
N ARG A 15 3.95 -15.85 -6.35
CA ARG A 15 2.59 -16.42 -6.19
C ARG A 15 1.85 -15.73 -5.05
N LEU A 16 1.52 -14.46 -5.21
CA LEU A 16 0.36 -13.89 -4.53
C LEU A 16 -0.90 -14.36 -5.29
N ASP A 17 -1.13 -15.67 -5.22
CA ASP A 17 -2.23 -16.38 -5.90
C ASP A 17 -3.60 -16.13 -5.26
N VAL A 18 -3.69 -15.34 -4.18
CA VAL A 18 -4.84 -15.48 -3.26
C VAL A 18 -5.34 -14.14 -2.73
N LEU A 19 -5.88 -13.32 -3.63
CA LEU A 19 -7.01 -12.46 -3.28
C LEU A 19 -8.10 -12.69 -4.31
N SER A 20 -9.25 -13.18 -3.85
CA SER A 20 -10.45 -13.31 -4.66
C SER A 20 -10.97 -11.91 -5.03
N GLN A 21 -11.67 -11.80 -6.17
CA GLN A 21 -12.33 -10.54 -6.55
C GLN A 21 -13.27 -10.03 -5.45
N GLN A 22 -13.86 -10.92 -4.66
CA GLN A 22 -14.76 -10.58 -3.56
C GLN A 22 -14.02 -9.90 -2.40
N GLU A 23 -12.84 -10.37 -2.01
CA GLU A 23 -12.04 -9.76 -0.94
C GLU A 23 -11.58 -8.35 -1.32
N VAL A 24 -11.20 -8.16 -2.59
CA VAL A 24 -10.80 -6.85 -3.11
C VAL A 24 -11.99 -5.89 -3.17
N ASN A 25 -13.15 -6.35 -3.64
CA ASN A 25 -14.38 -5.54 -3.66
C ASN A 25 -14.80 -5.11 -2.26
N LYS A 26 -14.74 -6.01 -1.27
CA LYS A 26 -15.00 -5.64 0.13
C LYS A 26 -14.05 -4.54 0.60
N LEU A 27 -12.76 -4.62 0.26
CA LEU A 27 -11.79 -3.57 0.65
C LEU A 27 -12.06 -2.23 -0.05
N LEU A 28 -12.47 -2.26 -1.33
CA LEU A 28 -12.87 -1.06 -2.08
C LEU A 28 -14.16 -0.44 -1.52
N ASP A 29 -15.17 -1.23 -1.17
CA ASP A 29 -16.40 -0.72 -0.55
C ASP A 29 -16.15 -0.17 0.87
N THR A 30 -15.24 -0.80 1.61
CA THR A 30 -14.87 -0.37 2.98
C THR A 30 -13.88 0.80 2.97
N SER A 31 -13.51 1.33 1.80
CA SER A 31 -12.64 2.51 1.70
C SER A 31 -13.29 3.78 2.26
N GLN A 32 -14.61 3.75 2.52
CA GLN A 32 -15.36 4.81 3.21
C GLN A 32 -15.35 4.69 4.76
N GLY A 33 -14.77 3.62 5.33
CA GLY A 33 -14.97 3.24 6.75
C GLY A 33 -13.72 3.12 7.63
N GLY A 34 -12.54 3.56 7.17
CA GLY A 34 -11.31 3.62 8.00
C GLY A 34 -10.23 2.58 7.65
N LEU A 35 -10.59 1.45 7.04
CA LEU A 35 -9.59 0.48 6.55
C LEU A 35 -8.64 1.07 5.51
N TYR A 36 -9.16 1.92 4.62
CA TYR A 36 -8.35 2.60 3.63
C TYR A 36 -7.32 3.53 4.30
N THR A 37 -7.70 4.27 5.34
CA THR A 37 -6.76 5.11 6.10
C THR A 37 -5.65 4.27 6.75
N THR A 38 -6.01 3.13 7.35
CA THR A 38 -5.03 2.19 7.91
C THR A 38 -4.11 1.63 6.83
N PHE A 39 -4.67 1.19 5.69
CA PHE A 39 -3.88 0.68 4.58
C PHE A 39 -2.93 1.73 4.01
N ARG A 40 -3.42 2.96 3.80
CA ARG A 40 -2.62 4.10 3.36
C ARG A 40 -1.47 4.39 4.33
N ASN A 41 -1.76 4.54 5.63
CA ASN A 41 -0.75 4.94 6.60
C ASN A 41 0.29 3.83 6.81
N SER A 42 -0.12 2.57 6.89
CA SER A 42 0.80 1.43 6.98
C SER A 42 1.68 1.31 5.72
N SER A 43 1.11 1.54 4.54
CA SER A 43 1.86 1.52 3.27
C SER A 43 2.88 2.66 3.19
N LEU A 44 2.52 3.86 3.66
CA LEU A 44 3.46 4.98 3.75
C LEU A 44 4.63 4.68 4.69
N ALA A 45 4.35 4.03 5.83
CA ALA A 45 5.39 3.61 6.76
C ALA A 45 6.35 2.60 6.11
N VAL A 46 5.84 1.62 5.37
CA VAL A 46 6.64 0.65 4.61
C VAL A 46 7.51 1.33 3.54
N LEU A 47 6.94 2.28 2.80
CA LEU A 47 7.69 3.05 1.80
C LEU A 47 8.82 3.87 2.41
N ASN A 48 8.69 4.26 3.68
CA ASN A 48 9.66 5.06 4.40
C ASN A 48 10.62 4.22 5.28
N CYS A 49 10.55 2.89 5.19
CA CYS A 49 11.46 1.99 5.92
C CYS A 49 12.92 2.24 5.50
N GLY A 50 13.80 2.41 6.50
CA GLY A 50 15.21 2.70 6.28
C GLY A 50 15.55 4.20 6.25
N SER A 51 14.56 5.09 6.39
CA SER A 51 14.82 6.49 6.69
C SER A 51 15.12 6.68 8.19
N ASN A 52 15.96 7.67 8.55
CA ASN A 52 16.28 8.03 9.94
C ASN A 52 15.12 8.80 10.63
N MET A 53 13.90 8.65 10.13
CA MET A 53 12.75 9.44 10.53
C MET A 53 11.93 8.66 11.56
N ASP A 54 12.05 9.07 12.82
CA ASP A 54 11.49 8.36 13.98
C ASP A 54 10.08 8.87 14.38
N ASP A 55 9.58 9.93 13.74
CA ASP A 55 8.24 10.48 14.01
C ASP A 55 7.26 10.18 12.86
N GLY A 56 6.28 9.31 13.16
CA GLY A 56 5.22 8.93 12.22
C GLY A 56 4.25 10.08 11.89
N LYS A 57 4.07 11.06 12.79
CA LYS A 57 3.26 12.25 12.51
C LYS A 57 3.97 13.13 11.50
N GLU A 58 5.26 13.36 11.70
CA GLU A 58 6.06 14.11 10.73
C GLU A 58 6.03 13.42 9.36
N LEU A 59 5.98 12.09 9.31
CA LEU A 59 5.92 11.34 8.05
C LEU A 59 4.61 11.60 7.29
N LEU A 60 3.49 11.62 8.01
CA LEU A 60 2.18 11.92 7.43
C LEU A 60 2.11 13.37 6.93
N GLU A 61 2.69 14.31 7.68
CA GLU A 61 2.78 15.73 7.29
C GLU A 61 3.72 15.95 6.10
N ARG A 62 4.74 15.10 5.97
CA ARG A 62 5.72 15.15 4.87
C ARG A 62 5.13 14.71 3.53
N TYR A 63 4.25 13.71 3.54
CA TYR A 63 3.60 13.18 2.34
C TYR A 63 2.06 13.28 2.44
N PRO A 64 1.50 14.51 2.48
CA PRO A 64 0.06 14.70 2.60
C PRO A 64 -0.69 14.23 1.34
N SER A 65 -0.04 14.32 0.18
CA SER A 65 -0.57 13.92 -1.12
C SER A 65 -0.41 12.44 -1.44
N PHE A 66 0.29 11.68 -0.60
CA PHE A 66 0.46 10.24 -0.83
C PHE A 66 -0.88 9.52 -0.83
N ASP A 67 -1.11 8.67 -1.82
CA ASP A 67 -2.27 7.79 -1.92
C ASP A 67 -1.84 6.42 -2.46
N ILE A 68 -2.56 5.38 -2.04
CA ILE A 68 -2.42 4.02 -2.52
C ILE A 68 -3.79 3.40 -2.79
N ARG A 69 -3.96 2.83 -3.97
CA ARG A 69 -5.21 2.19 -4.39
C ARG A 69 -4.97 0.78 -4.86
N VAL A 70 -5.86 -0.11 -4.44
CA VAL A 70 -5.92 -1.47 -4.99
C VAL A 70 -6.72 -1.41 -6.27
N VAL A 71 -6.16 -1.91 -7.36
CA VAL A 71 -6.85 -1.98 -8.65
C VAL A 71 -6.90 -3.42 -9.11
N GLN A 72 -8.09 -3.85 -9.50
CA GLN A 72 -8.32 -5.19 -10.01
C GLN A 72 -7.84 -5.30 -11.46
N GLN A 73 -7.37 -6.48 -11.83
CA GLN A 73 -7.02 -6.84 -13.19
C GLN A 73 -7.46 -8.29 -13.48
N GLU A 74 -7.41 -8.70 -14.74
CA GLU A 74 -7.87 -10.04 -15.16
C GLU A 74 -7.20 -11.19 -14.38
N ARG A 75 -5.95 -11.00 -13.93
CA ARG A 75 -5.20 -11.96 -13.11
C ARG A 75 -4.61 -11.27 -11.89
N GLY A 76 -5.37 -11.27 -10.80
CA GLY A 76 -4.91 -10.79 -9.49
C GLY A 76 -5.13 -9.28 -9.28
N VAL A 77 -4.24 -8.68 -8.51
CA VAL A 77 -4.33 -7.28 -8.07
C VAL A 77 -3.08 -6.50 -8.46
N LYS A 78 -3.23 -5.19 -8.66
CA LYS A 78 -2.13 -4.23 -8.74
C LYS A 78 -2.35 -3.14 -7.70
N LEU A 79 -1.26 -2.51 -7.28
CA LEU A 79 -1.30 -1.31 -6.47
C LEU A 79 -0.93 -0.11 -7.34
N GLU A 80 -1.75 0.93 -7.29
CA GLU A 80 -1.43 2.25 -7.82
C GLU A 80 -0.97 3.14 -6.67
N LEU A 81 0.24 3.67 -6.80
CA LEU A 81 0.85 4.60 -5.86
C LEU A 81 0.82 6.00 -6.47
N THR A 82 0.32 6.98 -5.72
CA THR A 82 0.37 8.40 -6.08
C THR A 82 1.24 9.13 -5.08
N ALA A 83 2.14 9.97 -5.56
CA ALA A 83 3.07 10.77 -4.76
C ALA A 83 3.83 9.93 -3.70
N ALA A 84 4.31 8.74 -4.08
CA ALA A 84 5.07 7.87 -3.18
C ALA A 84 6.49 8.40 -2.95
N PRO A 85 7.10 8.20 -1.77
CA PRO A 85 8.47 8.63 -1.50
C PRO A 85 9.46 8.08 -2.54
N ALA A 86 10.19 8.96 -3.22
CA ALA A 86 11.08 8.56 -4.32
C ALA A 86 12.22 7.61 -3.88
N HIS A 87 12.65 7.69 -2.62
CA HIS A 87 13.70 6.84 -2.07
C HIS A 87 13.31 5.35 -1.98
N ALA A 88 12.01 5.03 -2.08
CA ALA A 88 11.53 3.64 -2.17
C ALA A 88 11.80 3.01 -3.56
N PHE A 89 12.36 3.78 -4.50
CA PHE A 89 12.62 3.38 -5.87
C PHE A 89 14.11 3.51 -6.19
N VAL A 90 14.60 2.60 -7.05
CA VAL A 90 15.93 2.64 -7.67
C VAL A 90 15.72 2.54 -9.18
N ASP A 91 16.23 3.52 -9.93
CA ASP A 91 16.03 3.62 -11.39
C ASP A 91 14.56 3.52 -11.82
N GLY A 92 13.66 4.13 -11.04
CA GLY A 92 12.21 4.13 -11.29
C GLY A 92 11.52 2.79 -10.99
N LYS A 93 12.23 1.79 -10.48
CA LYS A 93 11.67 0.51 -10.03
C LYS A 93 11.60 0.48 -8.52
N ILE A 94 10.46 0.05 -7.98
CA ILE A 94 10.31 -0.09 -6.54
C ILE A 94 11.29 -1.13 -6.00
N ILE A 95 11.86 -0.88 -4.82
CA ILE A 95 12.72 -1.86 -4.16
C ILE A 95 11.90 -3.12 -3.87
N LYS A 96 12.45 -4.29 -4.22
CA LYS A 96 11.77 -5.58 -4.11
C LYS A 96 11.21 -5.87 -2.71
N GLY A 97 11.99 -5.66 -1.66
CA GLY A 97 11.52 -5.87 -0.29
C GLY A 97 10.36 -4.94 0.11
N ILE A 98 10.36 -3.70 -0.38
CA ILE A 98 9.24 -2.76 -0.17
C ILE A 98 8.00 -3.26 -0.91
N ASN A 99 8.14 -3.72 -2.16
CA ASN A 99 7.04 -4.33 -2.91
C ASN A 99 6.43 -5.51 -2.13
N GLU A 100 7.25 -6.45 -1.67
CA GLU A 100 6.81 -7.61 -0.90
C GLU A 100 6.06 -7.20 0.38
N HIS A 101 6.57 -6.21 1.12
CA HIS A 101 5.93 -5.70 2.33
C HIS A 101 4.59 -4.99 2.06
N LEU A 102 4.47 -4.22 0.97
CA LEU A 102 3.20 -3.56 0.61
C LEU A 102 2.09 -4.58 0.38
N PHE A 103 2.39 -5.68 -0.31
CA PHE A 103 1.42 -6.76 -0.52
C PHE A 103 1.16 -7.59 0.74
N ALA A 104 2.14 -7.72 1.65
CA ALA A 104 1.92 -8.33 2.96
C ALA A 104 0.94 -7.49 3.80
N VAL A 105 1.11 -6.17 3.85
CA VAL A 105 0.18 -5.25 4.54
C VAL A 105 -1.23 -5.38 3.98
N LEU A 106 -1.37 -5.41 2.65
CA LEU A 106 -2.68 -5.60 2.00
C LEU A 106 -3.36 -6.90 2.46
N ARG A 107 -2.63 -8.02 2.41
CA ARG A 107 -3.14 -9.34 2.81
C ARG A 107 -3.56 -9.35 4.28
N ASP A 108 -2.74 -8.78 5.16
CA ASP A 108 -2.97 -8.82 6.61
C ASP A 108 -4.20 -7.97 6.98
N ILE A 109 -4.40 -6.81 6.34
CA ILE A 109 -5.60 -5.97 6.55
C ILE A 109 -6.87 -6.70 6.09
N ILE A 110 -6.82 -7.35 4.92
CA ILE A 110 -7.95 -8.13 4.40
C ILE A 110 -8.28 -9.28 5.34
N TYR A 111 -7.27 -10.04 5.77
CA TYR A 111 -7.44 -11.17 6.68
C TYR A 111 -8.05 -10.76 8.02
N VAL A 112 -7.54 -9.68 8.64
CA VAL A 112 -8.07 -9.18 9.91
C VAL A 112 -9.51 -8.70 9.76
N ASN A 113 -9.82 -7.98 8.69
CA ASN A 113 -11.18 -7.53 8.43
C ASN A 113 -12.14 -8.70 8.23
N ASP A 114 -11.75 -9.72 7.45
CA ASP A 114 -12.57 -10.90 7.23
C ASP A 114 -12.86 -11.63 8.56
N ARG A 115 -11.84 -11.84 9.39
CA ARG A 115 -11.97 -12.49 10.71
C ARG A 115 -12.84 -11.73 11.70
N ILE A 116 -12.97 -10.41 11.58
CA ILE A 116 -13.75 -9.58 12.50
C ILE A 116 -15.22 -9.47 12.04
N TYR A 117 -15.46 -9.35 10.73
CA TYR A 117 -16.80 -9.04 10.21
C TYR A 117 -17.52 -10.24 9.56
N ASN A 118 -16.80 -11.29 9.13
CA ASN A 118 -17.41 -12.54 8.66
C ASN A 118 -17.19 -13.62 9.72
N ASN A 119 -18.15 -13.73 10.64
CA ASN A 119 -18.29 -14.86 11.55
C ASN A 119 -19.34 -15.82 10.98
#